data_AF-A0A1W9S7C6-F1
#
_entry.id   AF-A0A1W9S7C6-F1
#
_cell.length_a   1.000
_cell.length_b   1.000
_cell.length_c   1.000
_cell.angle_alpha   90.00
_cell.angle_beta   90.00
_cell.angle_gamma   90.00
#
_symmetry.space_group_name_H-M   'P 1'
#
loop_
_entity.id
_entity.type
_entity.pdbx_description
1 polymer ?
#
loop_
_entity_poly.entity_id
_entity_poly.type
_entity_poly.pdbx_seq_one_letter_code
_entity_poly.pdbx_strand_id
1 'polypeptide(L)'
;MDKETLQKFFDDLKDYEYWLSTVEGKRVSFSGIITAVYPSLVMTVDNNRSSVRMNGFLIKFAKGYIGYDLFDDTIYLHIGRRFLAKWQPAPSDELEFKARLTNSRGKVVLIRPTEVEIEKNEGKPIIDYSKALIGKTTGTIVRDDISLCHQCPFGALLDVIVLRPKRNIYRRFYCLRGVEYSKDCPVRLEQELIKNSNQSVEI
;
A
#
# COMPACT_ATOMS: atom_id res chain seq x y z
N MET A 1 0.91 -29.84 3.81
CA MET A 1 1.22 -29.00 4.99
C MET A 1 1.23 -29.93 6.18
N ASP A 2 2.36 -30.04 6.87
CA ASP A 2 2.47 -30.93 8.04
C ASP A 2 1.70 -30.36 9.24
N LYS A 3 1.48 -31.20 10.26
CA LYS A 3 0.67 -30.86 11.44
C LYS A 3 1.34 -29.79 12.31
N GLU A 4 2.67 -29.76 12.34
CA GLU A 4 3.46 -28.81 13.13
C GLU A 4 3.41 -27.40 12.52
N THR A 5 3.54 -27.27 11.19
CA THR A 5 3.39 -26.00 10.48
C THR A 5 1.98 -25.44 10.64
N LEU A 6 0.97 -26.31 10.58
CA LEU A 6 -0.42 -25.90 10.79
C LEU A 6 -0.65 -25.39 12.23
N GLN A 7 -0.11 -26.08 13.23
CA GLN A 7 -0.24 -25.66 14.62
C GLN A 7 0.46 -24.31 14.87
N LYS A 8 1.70 -24.16 14.38
CA LYS A 8 2.44 -22.91 14.46
C LYS A 8 1.67 -21.74 13.84
N PHE A 9 1.08 -21.95 12.66
CA PHE A 9 0.25 -20.92 12.01
C PHE A 9 -0.92 -20.47 12.89
N PHE A 10 -1.61 -21.39 13.57
CA PHE A 10 -2.72 -21.02 14.45
C PHE A 10 -2.26 -20.31 15.73
N ASP A 11 -1.08 -20.65 16.24
CA ASP A 11 -0.52 -19.98 17.41
C ASP A 11 -0.05 -18.56 17.04
N ASP A 12 0.67 -18.39 15.92
CA ASP A 12 1.05 -17.08 15.36
C ASP A 12 -0.20 -16.21 15.09
N LEU A 13 -1.29 -16.81 14.57
CA LEU A 13 -2.55 -16.11 14.33
C LEU A 13 -3.20 -15.62 15.63
N LYS A 14 -3.22 -16.44 16.68
CA LYS A 14 -3.78 -16.03 17.97
C LYS A 14 -2.98 -14.90 18.60
N ASP A 15 -1.65 -14.98 18.54
CA ASP A 15 -0.77 -13.94 19.06
C ASP A 15 -0.98 -12.62 18.31
N TYR A 16 -1.13 -12.69 16.98
CA TYR A 16 -1.48 -11.53 16.17
C TYR A 16 -2.86 -10.95 16.53
N GLU A 17 -3.89 -11.78 16.66
CA GLU A 17 -5.25 -11.35 17.01
C GLU A 17 -5.29 -10.72 18.41
N TYR A 18 -4.58 -11.33 19.36
CA TYR A 18 -4.43 -10.79 20.70
C TYR A 18 -3.74 -9.42 20.67
N TRP A 19 -2.56 -9.33 20.05
CA TRP A 19 -1.83 -8.08 19.89
C TRP A 19 -2.72 -7.00 19.25
N LEU A 20 -3.38 -7.33 18.13
CA LEU A 20 -4.25 -6.40 17.42
C LEU A 20 -5.38 -5.90 18.32
N SER A 21 -6.00 -6.77 19.12
CA SER A 21 -7.05 -6.37 20.08
C SER A 21 -6.56 -5.37 21.13
N THR A 22 -5.26 -5.39 21.46
CA THR A 22 -4.67 -4.45 22.42
C THR A 22 -4.33 -3.10 21.82
N VAL A 23 -4.07 -3.00 20.52
CA VAL A 23 -3.62 -1.76 19.86
C VAL A 23 -4.67 -1.13 18.94
N GLU A 24 -5.66 -1.90 18.47
CA GLU A 24 -6.67 -1.42 17.54
C GLU A 24 -7.48 -0.26 18.15
N GLY A 25 -7.65 0.80 17.36
CA GLY A 25 -8.37 2.00 17.74
C GLY A 25 -7.59 2.95 18.66
N LYS A 26 -6.41 2.55 19.17
CA LYS A 26 -5.56 3.41 19.98
C LYS A 26 -4.73 4.34 19.12
N ARG A 27 -4.30 5.45 19.72
CA ARG A 27 -3.26 6.30 19.15
C ARG A 27 -1.89 5.74 19.52
N VAL A 28 -1.02 5.61 18.53
CA VAL A 28 0.34 5.08 18.67
C VAL A 28 1.34 6.02 18.02
N SER A 29 2.57 6.05 18.52
CA SER A 29 3.70 6.64 17.80
C SER A 29 4.20 5.62 16.77
N PHE A 30 4.51 6.07 15.56
CA PHE A 30 5.07 5.23 14.53
C PHE A 30 6.25 5.91 13.84
N SER A 31 7.31 5.16 13.58
CA SER A 31 8.41 5.57 12.72
C SER A 31 8.77 4.50 11.70
N GLY A 32 9.17 4.91 10.49
CA GLY A 32 9.58 3.95 9.47
C GLY A 32 9.94 4.59 8.12
N ILE A 33 10.49 3.75 7.25
CA ILE A 33 10.93 4.15 5.90
C ILE A 33 9.84 3.83 4.88
N ILE A 34 9.47 4.83 4.10
CA ILE A 34 8.46 4.69 3.05
C ILE A 34 9.01 3.79 1.95
N THR A 35 8.26 2.75 1.61
CA THR A 35 8.57 1.86 0.49
C THR A 35 7.78 2.19 -0.77
N ALA A 36 6.57 2.71 -0.63
CA ALA A 36 5.75 3.13 -1.76
C ALA A 36 4.69 4.16 -1.34
N VAL A 37 4.27 4.98 -2.30
CA VAL A 37 3.13 5.90 -2.15
C VAL A 37 2.24 5.74 -3.37
N TYR A 38 0.97 5.38 -3.16
CA TYR A 38 0.01 5.14 -4.24
C TYR A 38 -1.41 5.54 -3.84
N PRO A 39 -2.29 5.85 -4.80
CA PRO A 39 -3.67 6.23 -4.50
C PRO A 39 -4.44 5.09 -3.81
N SER A 40 -5.26 5.45 -2.83
CA SER A 40 -6.22 4.54 -2.21
C SER A 40 -7.47 4.45 -3.08
N LEU A 41 -7.65 3.35 -3.80
CA LEU A 41 -8.74 3.20 -4.76
C LEU A 41 -9.87 2.32 -4.22
N VAL A 42 -11.10 2.73 -4.51
CA VAL A 42 -12.31 1.94 -4.25
C VAL A 42 -13.14 1.87 -5.52
N MET A 43 -13.47 0.66 -5.96
CA MET A 43 -14.42 0.45 -7.04
C MET A 43 -15.76 0.03 -6.46
N THR A 44 -16.83 0.73 -6.82
CA THR A 44 -18.20 0.28 -6.52
C THR A 44 -18.82 -0.29 -7.78
N VAL A 45 -19.36 -1.51 -7.70
CA VAL A 45 -20.04 -2.22 -8.79
C VAL A 45 -21.52 -2.41 -8.43
N ASP A 46 -22.41 -1.91 -9.28
CA ASP A 46 -23.86 -2.04 -9.15
C ASP A 46 -24.50 -2.27 -10.53
N ASN A 47 -25.24 -3.37 -10.70
CA ASN A 47 -25.99 -3.71 -11.91
C ASN A 47 -25.26 -3.38 -13.23
N ASN A 48 -24.05 -3.93 -13.41
CA ASN A 48 -23.14 -3.73 -14.55
C ASN A 48 -22.49 -2.34 -14.70
N ARG A 49 -22.75 -1.41 -13.79
CA ARG A 49 -22.01 -0.14 -13.72
C ARG A 49 -20.92 -0.24 -12.66
N SER A 50 -19.71 0.14 -13.04
CA SER A 50 -18.58 0.27 -12.11
C SER A 50 -18.11 1.72 -12.05
N SER A 51 -17.78 2.20 -10.86
CA SER A 51 -17.13 3.50 -10.69
C SER A 51 -15.93 3.38 -9.76
N VAL A 52 -14.79 3.93 -10.17
CA VAL A 52 -13.57 3.98 -9.37
C VAL A 52 -13.44 5.36 -8.75
N ARG A 53 -13.35 5.38 -7.42
CA ARG A 53 -13.10 6.57 -6.60
C ARG A 53 -11.72 6.49 -5.97
N MET A 54 -11.10 7.64 -5.82
CA MET A 54 -9.85 7.81 -5.10
C MET A 54 -10.15 8.42 -3.74
N ASN A 55 -9.85 7.68 -2.68
CA ASN A 55 -10.10 8.06 -1.30
C ASN A 55 -8.80 8.49 -0.62
N GLY A 56 -8.02 9.37 -1.26
CA GLY A 56 -6.68 9.76 -0.76
C GLY A 56 -5.58 8.79 -1.22
N PHE A 57 -4.56 8.61 -0.38
CA PHE A 57 -3.36 7.85 -0.70
C PHE A 57 -3.02 6.89 0.45
N LEU A 58 -2.32 5.82 0.10
CA LEU A 58 -1.68 4.91 1.04
C LEU A 58 -0.17 5.06 0.87
N ILE A 59 0.49 5.34 1.98
CA ILE A 59 1.93 5.21 2.15
C ILE A 59 2.17 3.82 2.71
N LYS A 60 3.05 3.04 2.10
CA LYS A 60 3.40 1.68 2.51
C LYS A 60 4.76 1.69 3.19
N PHE A 61 4.85 1.01 4.32
CA PHE A 61 6.09 0.67 5.00
C PHE A 61 6.22 -0.85 5.01
N ALA A 62 7.41 -1.39 4.75
CA ALA A 62 7.65 -2.84 4.85
C ALA A 62 7.91 -3.28 6.30
N LYS A 63 8.34 -2.35 7.14
CA LYS A 63 8.57 -2.48 8.58
C LYS A 63 8.59 -1.10 9.23
N GLY A 64 8.49 -1.04 10.55
CA GLY A 64 8.66 0.20 11.32
C GLY A 64 8.58 -0.07 12.81
N TYR A 65 8.57 0.99 13.62
CA TYR A 65 8.44 0.88 15.07
C TYR A 65 7.09 1.44 15.51
N ILE A 66 6.38 0.72 16.38
CA ILE A 66 5.19 1.20 17.07
C ILE A 66 5.59 1.45 18.53
N GLY A 67 5.82 2.72 18.88
CA GLY A 67 6.51 3.05 20.13
C GLY A 67 7.95 2.51 20.11
N TYR A 68 8.28 1.58 20.99
CA TYR A 68 9.59 0.93 21.05
C TYR A 68 9.61 -0.46 20.39
N ASP A 69 8.44 -0.97 19.99
CA ASP A 69 8.32 -2.33 19.47
C ASP A 69 8.51 -2.34 17.95
N LEU A 70 9.39 -3.21 17.47
CA LEU A 70 9.56 -3.45 16.04
C LEU A 70 8.33 -4.16 15.48
N PHE A 71 7.74 -3.57 14.45
CA PHE A 71 6.71 -4.17 13.62
C PHE A 71 7.33 -4.57 12.27
N ASP A 72 7.68 -5.84 12.13
CA ASP A 72 8.34 -6.40 10.94
C ASP A 72 7.34 -7.01 9.94
N ASP A 73 6.31 -6.23 9.60
CA ASP A 73 5.34 -6.56 8.56
C ASP A 73 4.83 -5.28 7.87
N THR A 74 4.09 -5.46 6.79
CA THR A 74 3.56 -4.37 5.99
C THR A 74 2.49 -3.58 6.75
N ILE A 75 2.77 -2.30 6.94
CA ILE A 75 1.84 -1.34 7.54
C ILE A 75 1.62 -0.18 6.59
N TYR A 76 0.41 0.37 6.61
CA TYR A 76 0.01 1.46 5.72
C TYR A 76 -0.35 2.70 6.50
N LEU A 77 0.02 3.88 6.01
CA LEU A 77 -0.52 5.15 6.48
C LEU A 77 -1.50 5.69 5.42
N HIS A 78 -2.74 5.95 5.84
CA HIS A 78 -3.75 6.58 5.00
C HIS A 78 -3.70 8.10 5.14
N ILE A 79 -3.53 8.78 4.01
CA ILE A 79 -3.41 10.25 3.97
C ILE A 79 -4.37 10.88 2.96
N GLY A 80 -4.75 12.12 3.24
CA GLY A 80 -5.55 12.95 2.35
C GLY A 80 -4.70 13.82 1.41
N ARG A 81 -5.36 14.46 0.44
CA ARG A 81 -4.72 15.38 -0.52
C ARG A 81 -3.91 16.51 0.14
N ARG A 82 -4.40 17.09 1.24
CA ARG A 82 -3.71 18.19 1.95
C ARG A 82 -2.37 17.73 2.51
N PHE A 83 -2.32 16.51 3.04
CA PHE A 83 -1.09 15.92 3.55
C PHE A 83 -0.08 15.71 2.42
N LEU A 84 -0.52 15.09 1.32
CA LEU A 84 0.32 14.86 0.14
C LEU A 84 0.92 16.17 -0.40
N ALA A 85 0.12 17.23 -0.49
CA ALA A 85 0.58 18.53 -0.98
C ALA A 85 1.59 19.21 -0.04
N LYS A 86 1.40 19.07 1.28
CA LYS A 86 2.26 19.69 2.29
C LYS A 86 3.61 18.96 2.43
N TRP A 87 3.55 17.64 2.56
CA TRP A 87 4.72 16.83 2.96
C TRP A 87 5.41 16.15 1.79
N GLN A 88 4.72 15.98 0.66
CA GLN A 88 5.23 15.31 -0.55
C GLN A 88 5.99 14.00 -0.25
N PRO A 89 5.41 13.07 0.53
CA PRO A 89 6.08 11.82 0.89
C PRO A 89 6.45 11.01 -0.35
N ALA A 90 7.63 10.43 -0.33
CA ALA A 90 8.20 9.65 -1.42
C ALA A 90 8.90 8.38 -0.89
N PRO A 91 9.08 7.36 -1.76
CA PRO A 91 9.88 6.19 -1.40
C PRO A 91 11.28 6.58 -0.93
N SER A 92 11.78 5.89 0.11
CA SER A 92 13.03 6.13 0.85
C SER A 92 13.00 7.25 1.88
N ASP A 93 11.93 8.05 1.96
CA ASP A 93 11.79 9.00 3.05
C ASP A 93 11.57 8.29 4.38
N GLU A 94 12.07 8.90 5.45
CA GLU A 94 11.90 8.44 6.83
C GLU A 94 10.92 9.36 7.55
N LEU A 95 9.83 8.78 8.06
CA LEU A 95 8.72 9.50 8.69
C LEU A 95 8.59 9.07 10.15
N GLU A 96 8.35 10.04 11.03
CA GLU A 96 7.86 9.82 12.39
C GLU A 96 6.54 10.58 12.59
N PHE A 97 5.55 9.94 13.23
CA PHE A 97 4.26 10.55 13.50
C PHE A 97 3.46 9.80 14.55
N LYS A 98 2.42 10.45 15.10
CA LYS A 98 1.35 9.79 15.87
C LYS A 98 0.13 9.55 15.00
N ALA A 99 -0.46 8.37 15.07
CA ALA A 99 -1.69 8.03 14.32
C ALA A 99 -2.58 7.05 15.08
N ARG A 100 -3.83 6.93 14.65
CA ARG A 100 -4.74 5.88 15.15
C ARG A 100 -4.53 4.60 14.33
N LEU A 101 -4.26 3.49 15.00
CA LEU A 101 -4.15 2.18 14.34
C LEU A 101 -5.55 1.57 14.14
N THR A 102 -5.79 0.96 12.98
CA THR A 102 -7.03 0.23 12.66
C THR A 102 -6.74 -0.98 11.76
N ASN A 103 -7.57 -2.01 11.83
CA ASN A 103 -7.56 -3.09 10.84
C ASN A 103 -8.51 -2.78 9.67
N SER A 104 -8.01 -2.93 8.45
CA SER A 104 -8.82 -2.78 7.22
C SER A 104 -8.72 -4.01 6.34
N ARG A 105 -9.50 -5.05 6.68
CA ARG A 105 -9.59 -6.33 5.95
C ARG A 105 -8.21 -6.97 5.78
N GLY A 106 -7.56 -7.24 6.91
CA GLY A 106 -6.23 -7.86 6.95
C GLY A 106 -5.08 -6.89 6.63
N LYS A 107 -5.32 -5.58 6.68
CA LYS A 107 -4.27 -4.56 6.61
C LYS A 107 -4.20 -3.84 7.94
N VAL A 108 -3.01 -3.70 8.51
CA VAL A 108 -2.78 -2.72 9.58
C VAL A 108 -2.66 -1.34 8.92
N VAL A 109 -3.56 -0.43 9.28
CA VAL A 109 -3.62 0.91 8.70
C VAL A 109 -3.57 1.95 9.81
N LEU A 110 -2.64 2.89 9.69
CA LEU A 110 -2.53 4.10 10.49
C LEU A 110 -3.37 5.19 9.81
N ILE A 111 -4.25 5.84 10.58
CA ILE A 111 -5.13 6.89 10.09
C ILE A 111 -5.02 8.14 10.95
N ARG A 112 -5.36 9.30 10.37
CA ARG A 112 -5.37 10.61 11.05
C ARG A 112 -4.00 10.95 11.68
N PRO A 113 -2.92 11.00 10.88
CA PRO A 113 -1.59 11.34 11.38
C PRO A 113 -1.56 12.76 11.96
N THR A 114 -0.80 12.92 13.04
CA THR A 114 -0.52 14.16 13.78
C THR A 114 0.94 14.15 14.20
N GLU A 115 1.51 15.33 14.53
CA GLU A 115 2.92 15.44 14.95
C GLU A 115 3.87 14.78 13.95
N VAL A 116 3.72 15.14 12.68
CA VAL A 116 4.45 14.51 11.58
C VAL A 116 5.79 15.20 11.42
N GLU A 117 6.84 14.40 11.39
CA GLU A 117 8.23 14.81 11.18
C GLU A 117 8.84 13.95 10.06
N ILE A 118 9.63 14.59 9.18
CA ILE A 118 10.39 13.91 8.14
C ILE A 118 11.85 13.97 8.54
N GLU A 119 12.41 12.83 8.95
CA GLU A 119 13.80 12.71 9.37
C GLU A 119 14.75 12.71 8.16
N LYS A 120 14.32 12.10 7.06
CA LYS A 120 15.04 12.09 5.78
C LYS A 120 14.08 12.30 4.63
N ASN A 121 14.43 13.25 3.76
CA ASN A 121 13.66 13.64 2.58
C ASN A 121 14.55 13.55 1.34
N GLU A 122 14.89 12.31 0.97
CA GLU A 122 15.78 12.02 -0.15
C GLU A 122 14.99 11.48 -1.36
N GLY A 123 13.76 11.04 -1.12
CA GLY A 123 12.88 10.49 -2.13
C GLY A 123 12.35 11.56 -3.08
N LYS A 124 11.93 11.11 -4.26
CA LYS A 124 11.20 11.95 -5.22
C LYS A 124 9.80 11.37 -5.43
N PRO A 125 8.73 12.16 -5.27
CA PRO A 125 7.37 11.69 -5.51
C PRO A 125 7.21 11.20 -6.95
N ILE A 126 6.97 9.91 -7.11
CA ILE A 126 6.76 9.31 -8.43
C ILE A 126 5.35 9.64 -8.93
N ILE A 127 4.37 9.58 -8.03
CA ILE A 127 2.96 9.87 -8.29
C ILE A 127 2.51 11.08 -7.48
N ASP A 128 2.15 12.15 -8.18
CA ASP A 128 1.42 13.29 -7.63
C ASP A 128 -0.10 13.09 -7.75
N TYR A 129 -0.87 14.03 -7.21
CA TYR A 129 -2.33 14.00 -7.24
C TYR A 129 -2.92 13.96 -8.66
N SER A 130 -2.35 14.73 -9.59
CA SER A 130 -2.84 14.84 -10.96
C SER A 130 -2.61 13.54 -11.72
N LYS A 131 -1.41 12.96 -11.63
CA LYS A 131 -1.09 11.65 -12.19
C LYS A 131 -1.98 10.55 -11.60
N ALA A 132 -2.23 10.59 -10.29
CA ALA A 132 -3.14 9.64 -9.65
C ALA A 132 -4.57 9.76 -10.18
N LEU A 133 -5.05 10.97 -10.45
CA LEU A 133 -6.40 11.18 -10.99
C LEU A 133 -6.54 10.67 -12.43
N ILE A 134 -5.52 10.89 -13.26
CA ILE A 134 -5.45 10.31 -14.61
C ILE A 134 -5.44 8.79 -14.50
N GLY A 135 -4.53 8.22 -13.71
CA GLY A 135 -4.41 6.77 -13.54
C GLY A 135 -5.66 6.10 -12.96
N LYS A 136 -6.40 6.77 -12.06
CA LYS A 136 -7.72 6.33 -11.57
C LYS A 136 -8.76 6.22 -12.69
N THR A 137 -8.60 6.97 -13.77
CA THR A 137 -9.57 7.04 -14.87
C THR A 137 -9.18 6.11 -16.01
N THR A 138 -7.88 6.02 -16.32
CA THR A 138 -7.36 5.23 -17.44
C THR A 138 -6.84 3.85 -17.04
N GLY A 139 -6.73 3.58 -15.74
CA GLY A 139 -6.15 2.36 -15.24
C GLY A 139 -7.03 1.13 -15.44
N THR A 140 -6.45 -0.05 -15.24
CA THR A 140 -7.10 -1.33 -15.44
C THR A 140 -6.80 -2.30 -14.29
N ILE A 141 -7.67 -3.27 -14.08
CA ILE A 141 -7.43 -4.35 -13.11
C ILE A 141 -6.41 -5.33 -13.73
N VAL A 142 -5.34 -5.61 -13.00
CA VAL A 142 -4.34 -6.61 -13.40
C VAL A 142 -4.94 -8.01 -13.23
N ARG A 143 -4.79 -8.86 -14.25
CA ARG A 143 -5.51 -10.15 -14.35
C ARG A 143 -4.67 -11.37 -14.01
N ASP A 144 -3.35 -11.25 -14.04
CA ASP A 144 -2.37 -12.31 -13.83
C ASP A 144 -1.59 -12.12 -12.51
N ASP A 145 -0.39 -12.72 -12.38
CA ASP A 145 0.43 -12.61 -11.17
C ASP A 145 0.84 -11.15 -10.91
N ILE A 146 0.56 -10.69 -9.70
CA ILE A 146 0.78 -9.32 -9.24
C ILE A 146 2.04 -9.17 -8.39
N SER A 147 2.85 -10.22 -8.24
CA SER A 147 4.11 -10.22 -7.46
C SER A 147 4.97 -8.99 -7.77
N LEU A 148 5.23 -8.72 -9.05
CA LEU A 148 5.99 -7.56 -9.53
C LEU A 148 5.26 -6.23 -9.32
N CYS A 149 3.93 -6.24 -9.31
CA CYS A 149 3.13 -5.04 -9.22
C CYS A 149 3.14 -4.45 -7.80
N HIS A 150 3.37 -5.26 -6.76
CA HIS A 150 3.40 -4.79 -5.35
C HIS A 150 4.52 -3.79 -5.02
N GLN A 151 5.57 -3.77 -5.84
CA GLN A 151 6.70 -2.84 -5.73
C GLN A 151 6.66 -1.74 -6.79
N CYS A 152 5.71 -1.82 -7.74
CA CYS A 152 5.58 -0.86 -8.81
C CYS A 152 4.93 0.44 -8.29
N PRO A 153 5.51 1.61 -8.56
CA PRO A 153 4.92 2.88 -8.13
C PRO A 153 3.57 3.16 -8.78
N PHE A 154 3.29 2.55 -9.95
CA PHE A 154 2.03 2.65 -10.67
C PHE A 154 1.01 1.57 -10.28
N GLY A 155 1.36 0.72 -9.32
CA GLY A 155 0.50 -0.31 -8.78
C GLY A 155 -0.28 0.20 -7.57
N ALA A 156 -1.60 0.01 -7.57
CA ALA A 156 -2.45 0.41 -6.46
C ALA A 156 -3.38 -0.73 -6.02
N LEU A 157 -3.60 -0.84 -4.71
CA LEU A 157 -4.65 -1.71 -4.18
C LEU A 157 -6.03 -1.10 -4.49
N LEU A 158 -6.92 -1.94 -5.01
CA LEU A 158 -8.30 -1.59 -5.31
C LEU A 158 -9.23 -2.45 -4.45
N ASP A 159 -9.95 -1.80 -3.52
CA ASP A 159 -11.04 -2.44 -2.80
C ASP A 159 -12.29 -2.40 -3.69
N VAL A 160 -12.81 -3.57 -4.08
CA VAL A 160 -13.98 -3.71 -4.95
C VAL A 160 -15.20 -4.05 -4.11
N ILE A 161 -16.19 -3.17 -4.11
CA ILE A 161 -17.47 -3.29 -3.39
C ILE A 161 -18.57 -3.59 -4.42
N VAL A 162 -19.03 -4.83 -4.45
CA VAL A 162 -20.21 -5.24 -5.22
C VAL A 162 -21.44 -5.04 -4.35
N LEU A 163 -22.43 -4.28 -4.81
CA LEU A 163 -23.65 -3.98 -4.04
C LEU A 163 -24.77 -5.02 -4.26
N ARG A 164 -24.89 -5.56 -5.47
CA ARG A 164 -25.94 -6.50 -5.89
C ARG A 164 -25.34 -7.67 -6.69
N PRO A 165 -25.94 -8.88 -6.64
CA PRO A 165 -27.15 -9.25 -5.88
C PRO A 165 -26.94 -9.38 -4.37
N LYS A 166 -25.70 -9.67 -3.92
CA LYS A 166 -25.31 -9.69 -2.51
C LYS A 166 -24.10 -8.78 -2.31
N ARG A 167 -24.10 -8.01 -1.21
CA ARG A 167 -22.94 -7.18 -0.86
C ARG A 167 -21.72 -8.08 -0.70
N ASN A 168 -20.74 -7.92 -1.57
CA ASN A 168 -19.47 -8.63 -1.52
C ASN A 168 -18.34 -7.61 -1.60
N ILE A 169 -17.28 -7.85 -0.84
CA ILE A 169 -16.12 -6.98 -0.87
C ILE A 169 -14.84 -7.81 -0.96
N TYR A 170 -14.05 -7.54 -1.99
CA TYR A 170 -12.79 -8.20 -2.25
C TYR A 170 -11.75 -7.20 -2.74
N ARG A 171 -10.51 -7.65 -2.89
CA ARG A 171 -9.39 -6.82 -3.33
C ARG A 171 -8.85 -7.28 -4.66
N ARG A 172 -8.50 -6.32 -5.50
CA ARG A 172 -7.76 -6.53 -6.74
C ARG A 172 -6.57 -5.59 -6.78
N PHE A 173 -5.67 -5.86 -7.70
CA PHE A 173 -4.56 -4.97 -8.02
C PHE A 173 -4.92 -4.15 -9.26
N TYR A 174 -4.61 -2.86 -9.25
CA TYR A 174 -4.98 -1.92 -10.29
C TYR A 174 -3.74 -1.21 -10.82
N CYS A 175 -3.54 -1.27 -12.14
CA CYS A 175 -2.44 -0.61 -12.82
C CYS A 175 -2.87 0.78 -13.29
N LEU A 176 -2.25 1.83 -12.74
CA LEU A 176 -2.51 3.21 -13.11
C LEU A 176 -2.05 3.55 -14.53
N ARG A 177 -1.15 2.76 -15.12
CA ARG A 177 -0.71 2.88 -16.53
C ARG A 177 -1.62 2.13 -17.51
N GLY A 178 -2.66 1.44 -17.05
CA GLY A 178 -3.62 0.73 -17.90
C GLY A 178 -3.13 -0.63 -18.43
N VAL A 179 -2.08 -1.21 -17.82
CA VAL A 179 -1.56 -2.52 -18.22
C VAL A 179 -2.41 -3.63 -17.58
N GLU A 180 -3.04 -4.47 -18.41
CA GLU A 180 -3.90 -5.57 -17.93
C GLU A 180 -3.13 -6.81 -17.44
N TYR A 181 -1.95 -7.06 -18.00
CA TYR A 181 -1.12 -8.23 -17.72
C TYR A 181 0.30 -7.81 -17.31
N SER A 182 0.75 -8.25 -16.12
CA SER A 182 2.03 -7.84 -15.54
C SER A 182 3.23 -8.23 -16.40
N LYS A 183 3.15 -9.37 -17.11
CA LYS A 183 4.17 -9.83 -18.06
C LYS A 183 4.47 -8.83 -19.19
N ASP A 184 3.46 -8.07 -19.61
CA ASP A 184 3.53 -7.10 -20.70
C ASP A 184 3.88 -5.69 -20.19
N CYS A 185 4.22 -5.55 -18.90
CA CYS A 185 4.46 -4.27 -18.29
C CYS A 185 5.80 -3.66 -18.73
N PRO A 186 5.82 -2.47 -19.35
CA PRO A 186 7.07 -1.82 -19.75
C PRO A 186 7.92 -1.39 -18.55
N VAL A 187 7.30 -1.14 -17.38
CA VAL A 187 8.04 -0.83 -16.13
C VAL A 187 8.94 -1.99 -15.71
N ARG A 188 8.52 -3.24 -15.98
CA ARG A 188 9.35 -4.42 -15.71
C ARG A 188 10.63 -4.37 -16.53
N LEU A 189 10.51 -4.07 -17.82
CA LEU A 189 11.65 -3.93 -18.72
C LEU A 189 12.56 -2.78 -18.27
N GLU A 190 11.99 -1.62 -17.91
CA GLU A 190 12.74 -0.48 -17.37
C GLU A 190 13.54 -0.89 -16.11
N GLN A 191 12.92 -1.61 -15.17
CA GLN A 191 13.58 -2.08 -13.94
C GLN A 191 14.67 -3.12 -14.20
N GLU A 192 14.45 -4.05 -15.13
CA GLU A 192 15.45 -5.05 -15.53
C GLU A 192 16.67 -4.39 -16.20
N LEU A 193 16.42 -3.40 -17.06
CA LEU A 193 17.48 -2.63 -17.71
C LEU A 193 18.32 -1.84 -16.68
N ILE A 194 17.68 -1.20 -15.70
CA ILE A 194 18.38 -0.46 -14.62
C ILE A 194 19.22 -1.40 -13.74
N LYS A 195 18.69 -2.60 -13.42
CA LYS A 195 19.45 -3.60 -12.64
C LYS A 195 20.68 -4.07 -13.41
N ASN A 196 20.54 -4.35 -14.70
CA ASN A 196 21.65 -4.81 -15.54
C ASN A 196 22.68 -3.71 -15.79
N SER A 197 22.27 -2.44 -15.92
CA SER A 197 23.20 -1.32 -16.04
C SER A 197 24.01 -1.08 -14.77
N ASN A 198 23.41 -1.29 -13.58
CA ASN A 198 24.12 -1.11 -12.31
C ASN A 198 25.10 -2.26 -12.01
N GLN A 199 24.88 -3.46 -12.57
CA GLN A 199 25.87 -4.56 -12.51
C GLN A 199 27.06 -4.36 -13.45
N SER A 200 26.96 -3.46 -14.43
CA SER A 200 28.02 -3.19 -15.41
C SER A 200 29.06 -2.16 -14.96
N VAL A 201 28.90 -1.59 -13.75
CA VAL A 201 29.74 -0.51 -13.21
C VAL A 201 30.69 -1.01 -12.10
N GLU A 202 30.62 -2.29 -11.75
CA GLU A 202 31.61 -2.95 -10.89
C GLU A 202 32.69 -3.64 -11.75
N ILE A 203 33.56 -2.84 -12.39
CA ILE A 203 34.86 -3.29 -12.93
C ILE A 203 35.93 -2.25 -12.56
#